data_AF-G6Y9I7-F1
#
_entry.id   AF-G6Y9I7-F1
#
_cell.length_a   1.000
_cell.length_b   1.000
_cell.length_c   1.000
_cell.angle_alpha   90.00
_cell.angle_beta   90.00
_cell.angle_gamma   90.00
#
_symmetry.space_group_name_H-M   'P 1'
#
loop_
_entity.id
_entity.type
_entity.pdbx_description
1 polymer ?
#
loop_
_entity_poly.entity_id
_entity_poly.type
_entity_poly.pdbx_seq_one_letter_code
_entity_poly.pdbx_strand_id
1 'polypeptide(L)'
;MVPTRGAEITDGGSLYWVIKGNVQCRQLITEIRPFTDDEGIGRCHLMLDPQVVRTDWQPRRAFQGWRYLKPSDAPADLGKGKAAIAEMPPKLRLELAELGLL
;
A
#
# COMPACT_ATOMS: atom_id res chain seq x y z
N MET A 1 13.21 7.62 11.37
CA MET A 1 12.17 8.64 11.09
C MET A 1 10.80 8.03 11.35
N VAL A 2 10.00 8.69 12.18
CA VAL A 2 8.65 8.25 12.57
C VAL A 2 7.60 9.04 11.78
N PRO A 3 6.48 8.44 11.31
CA PRO A 3 5.40 9.18 10.66
C PRO A 3 4.84 10.29 11.55
N THR A 4 4.66 11.48 10.99
CA THR A 4 4.07 12.65 11.68
C THR A 4 2.55 12.55 11.88
N ARG A 5 1.84 11.76 11.06
CA ARG A 5 0.38 11.57 11.14
C ARG A 5 0.03 10.21 11.76
N GLY A 6 0.71 9.84 12.83
CA GLY A 6 0.60 8.50 13.43
C GLY A 6 -0.83 8.12 13.82
N ALA A 7 -1.56 9.02 14.48
CA ALA A 7 -2.93 8.76 14.91
C ALA A 7 -3.87 8.48 13.73
N GLU A 8 -3.80 9.28 12.66
CA GLU A 8 -4.60 9.08 11.45
C GLU A 8 -4.24 7.79 10.71
N ILE A 9 -2.97 7.38 10.77
CA ILE A 9 -2.52 6.12 10.18
C ILE A 9 -3.11 4.94 10.96
N THR A 10 -3.12 4.99 12.30
CA THR A 10 -3.63 3.89 13.13
C THR A 10 -5.16 3.85 13.20
N ASP A 11 -5.84 4.95 12.86
CA ASP A 11 -7.31 5.04 12.75
C ASP A 11 -7.81 4.51 11.39
N GLY A 12 -7.47 3.25 11.07
CA GLY A 12 -7.92 2.59 9.84
C GLY A 12 -7.06 2.84 8.59
N GLY A 13 -5.91 3.51 8.72
CA GLY A 13 -4.97 3.73 7.62
C GLY A 13 -4.23 2.47 7.17
N SER A 14 -3.72 2.49 5.94
CA SER A 14 -3.02 1.35 5.33
C SER A 14 -1.71 1.75 4.67
N LEU A 15 -0.75 0.82 4.67
CA LEU A 15 0.42 0.87 3.79
C LEU A 15 0.02 0.34 2.41
N TYR A 16 0.31 1.10 1.36
CA TYR A 16 0.07 0.71 -0.04
C TYR A 16 1.39 0.31 -0.71
N TRP A 17 1.42 -0.87 -1.31
CA TRP A 17 2.64 -1.46 -1.87
C TRP A 17 2.77 -1.15 -3.35
N VAL A 18 3.86 -0.44 -3.70
CA VAL A 18 4.26 -0.24 -5.09
C VAL A 18 5.11 -1.42 -5.56
N ILE A 19 4.57 -2.25 -6.43
CA ILE A 19 5.22 -3.43 -7.01
C ILE A 19 5.27 -3.24 -8.52
N LYS A 20 6.48 -3.28 -9.10
CA LYS A 20 6.71 -3.06 -10.54
C LYS A 20 6.01 -1.80 -11.08
N GLY A 21 6.15 -0.68 -10.35
CA GLY A 21 5.64 0.63 -10.76
C GLY A 21 4.14 0.86 -10.55
N ASN A 22 3.46 -0.01 -9.80
CA ASN A 22 2.01 0.05 -9.59
C ASN A 22 1.65 -0.27 -8.15
N VAL A 23 0.65 0.41 -7.60
CA VAL A 23 -0.02 -0.04 -6.38
C VAL A 23 -0.86 -1.26 -6.72
N GLN A 24 -0.66 -2.35 -5.98
CA GLN A 24 -1.34 -3.62 -6.23
C GLN A 24 -2.01 -4.23 -5.00
N CYS A 25 -1.59 -3.80 -3.80
CA CYS A 25 -2.18 -4.25 -2.56
C CYS A 25 -1.93 -3.24 -1.44
N ARG A 26 -2.68 -3.42 -0.37
CA ARG A 26 -2.52 -2.70 0.89
C ARG A 26 -2.52 -3.64 2.09
N GLN A 27 -1.95 -3.17 3.18
CA GLN A 27 -2.07 -3.78 4.50
C GLN A 27 -2.44 -2.72 5.52
N LEU A 28 -3.37 -3.05 6.42
CA LEU A 28 -3.74 -2.17 7.52
C LEU A 28 -2.53 -1.96 8.43
N ILE A 29 -2.30 -0.72 8.87
CA ILE A 29 -1.32 -0.43 9.91
C ILE A 29 -2.07 -0.44 11.24
N THR A 30 -1.81 -1.44 12.08
CA THR A 30 -2.51 -1.61 13.35
C THR A 30 -1.88 -0.76 14.45
N GLU A 31 -0.57 -0.51 14.37
CA GLU A 31 0.16 0.21 15.40
C GLU A 31 1.50 0.76 14.85
N ILE A 32 1.99 1.85 15.44
CA ILE A 32 3.31 2.40 15.19
C ILE A 32 4.05 2.46 16.53
N ARG A 33 5.19 1.78 16.64
CA ARG A 33 5.99 1.71 17.88
C ARG A 33 7.32 2.44 17.68
N PRO A 34 7.47 3.67 18.18
CA PRO A 34 8.77 4.37 18.16
C PRO A 34 9.80 3.63 19.01
N PHE A 35 11.04 3.62 18.55
CA PHE A 35 12.19 3.13 19.33
C PHE A 35 13.45 3.90 18.94
N THR A 36 14.45 3.83 19.80
CA THR A 36 15.80 4.32 19.51
C THR A 36 16.69 3.11 19.35
N ASP A 37 17.45 3.04 18.27
CA ASP A 37 18.43 1.97 18.04
C ASP A 37 19.75 2.19 18.79
N ASP A 38 20.65 1.23 18.65
CA ASP A 38 21.98 1.23 19.27
C ASP A 38 22.89 2.38 18.79
N GLU A 39 22.53 3.05 17.69
CA GLU A 39 23.24 4.23 17.16
C GLU A 39 22.63 5.55 17.66
N GLY A 40 21.59 5.49 18.53
CA GLY A 40 20.89 6.65 19.05
C GLY A 40 19.88 7.26 18.06
N ILE A 41 19.57 6.58 16.94
CA ILE A 41 18.70 7.12 15.90
C ILE A 41 17.23 6.76 16.20
N GLY A 42 16.35 7.75 16.14
CA GLY A 42 14.91 7.55 16.28
C GLY A 42 14.30 6.81 15.08
N ARG A 43 13.81 5.60 15.30
CA ARG A 43 13.14 4.74 14.31
C ARG A 43 11.76 4.34 14.82
N CYS A 44 11.00 3.62 14.01
CA CYS A 44 9.74 3.02 14.45
C CYS A 44 9.53 1.68 13.79
N HIS A 45 8.89 0.78 14.51
CA HIS A 45 8.32 -0.43 13.94
C HIS A 45 6.89 -0.13 13.47
N LEU A 46 6.52 -0.63 12.29
CA LEU A 46 5.14 -0.63 11.80
C LEU A 46 4.54 -2.00 12.05
N MET A 47 3.45 -2.06 12.81
CA MET A 47 2.70 -3.30 12.99
C MET A 47 1.67 -3.33 11.87
N LEU A 48 1.76 -4.37 11.05
CA LEU A 48 0.86 -4.58 9.92
C LEU A 48 -0.09 -5.72 10.26
N ASP A 49 -1.35 -5.58 9.84
CA ASP A 49 -2.25 -6.71 9.78
C ASP A 49 -1.70 -7.76 8.79
N PRO A 50 -1.67 -9.05 9.15
CA PRO A 50 -1.12 -10.10 8.28
C PRO A 50 -1.91 -10.28 6.98
N GLN A 51 -3.16 -9.81 6.91
CA GLN A 51 -3.98 -9.88 5.71
C GLN A 51 -3.52 -8.85 4.66
N VAL A 52 -3.07 -9.37 3.52
CA VAL A 52 -2.80 -8.56 2.33
C VAL A 52 -4.09 -8.42 1.51
N VAL A 53 -4.57 -7.18 1.36
CA VAL A 53 -5.77 -6.87 0.57
C VAL A 53 -5.33 -6.38 -0.80
N ARG A 54 -5.75 -7.08 -1.87
CA ARG A 54 -5.50 -6.62 -3.25
C ARG A 54 -6.30 -5.35 -3.53
N THR A 55 -5.70 -4.41 -4.24
CA THR A 55 -6.36 -3.18 -4.68
C THR A 55 -6.56 -3.21 -6.19
N ASP A 56 -7.42 -2.33 -6.69
CA ASP A 56 -7.39 -1.96 -8.10
C ASP A 56 -5.99 -1.48 -8.49
N TRP A 57 -5.66 -1.69 -9.75
CA TRP A 57 -4.34 -1.40 -10.30
C TRP A 57 -4.20 0.11 -10.48
N GLN A 58 -3.15 0.70 -9.89
CA GLN A 58 -2.93 2.14 -9.97
C GLN A 58 -1.45 2.46 -10.22
N PRO A 59 -1.09 3.08 -11.36
CA PRO A 59 0.29 3.48 -11.64
C PRO A 59 0.88 4.40 -10.56
N ARG A 60 2.04 4.02 -10.03
CA ARG A 60 2.75 4.78 -9.00
C ARG A 60 4.25 4.52 -9.07
N ARG A 61 5.05 5.58 -9.21
CA ARG A 61 6.52 5.46 -9.20
C ARG A 61 7.02 5.08 -7.80
N ALA A 62 8.09 4.29 -7.75
CA ALA A 62 8.82 4.04 -6.52
C ALA A 62 9.39 5.36 -5.97
N PHE A 63 9.37 5.51 -4.66
CA PHE A 63 9.91 6.68 -3.97
C PHE A 63 10.55 6.24 -2.64
N GLN A 64 11.43 7.07 -2.11
CA GLN A 64 12.04 6.87 -0.80
C GLN A 64 11.41 7.83 0.21
N GLY A 65 11.18 7.35 1.44
CA GLY A 65 10.58 8.12 2.53
C GLY A 65 9.05 8.00 2.60
N TRP A 66 8.43 8.88 3.38
CA TRP A 66 6.99 8.86 3.64
C TRP A 66 6.22 9.76 2.67
N ARG A 67 5.12 9.23 2.13
CA ARG A 67 4.12 9.99 1.38
C ARG A 67 2.75 9.56 1.88
N TYR A 68 1.97 10.53 2.32
CA TYR A 68 0.58 10.30 2.70
C TYR A 68 -0.28 10.30 1.44
N LEU A 69 -1.09 9.26 1.27
CA LEU A 69 -2.10 9.18 0.23
C LEU A 69 -3.40 9.77 0.80
N LYS A 70 -4.08 10.64 0.04
CA LYS A 70 -5.40 11.11 0.45
C LYS A 70 -6.40 9.96 0.29
N PRO A 71 -7.46 9.88 1.12
CA PRO A 71 -8.50 8.88 0.95
C PRO A 71 -9.13 8.89 -0.46
N SER A 72 -9.25 10.07 -1.08
CA SER A 72 -9.76 10.22 -2.46
C SER A 72 -8.86 9.60 -3.54
N ASP A 73 -7.56 9.47 -3.26
CA ASP A 73 -6.57 9.01 -4.22
C ASP A 73 -6.22 7.53 -4.01
N ALA A 74 -6.76 6.93 -2.94
CA ALA A 74 -6.54 5.54 -2.58
C ALA A 74 -7.25 4.60 -3.57
N PRO A 75 -6.54 3.61 -4.14
CA PRO A 75 -7.19 2.64 -5.01
C PRO A 75 -8.17 1.80 -4.19
N ALA A 76 -9.31 1.49 -4.79
CA ALA A 76 -10.33 0.66 -4.16
C ALA A 76 -9.82 -0.77 -3.94
N ASP A 77 -10.41 -1.47 -2.98
CA ASP A 77 -10.14 -2.90 -2.80
C ASP A 77 -10.66 -3.68 -4.00
N LEU A 78 -9.87 -4.65 -4.46
CA LEU A 78 -10.27 -5.54 -5.53
C LEU A 78 -11.38 -6.46 -5.00
N GLY A 79 -12.62 -6.15 -5.34
CA GLY A 79 -13.80 -6.91 -4.89
C GLY A 79 -13.79 -8.37 -5.36
N LYS A 80 -14.56 -9.22 -4.67
CA LYS A 80 -14.65 -10.67 -4.98
C LYS A 80 -15.06 -10.99 -6.43
N GLY A 81 -15.81 -10.10 -7.09
CA GLY A 81 -16.20 -10.24 -8.51
C GLY A 81 -15.06 -10.03 -9.51
N LYS A 82 -13.93 -9.45 -9.07
CA LYS A 82 -12.71 -9.28 -9.88
C LYS A 82 -11.66 -10.36 -9.57
N ALA A 83 -12.02 -11.46 -8.90
CA ALA A 83 -11.10 -12.57 -8.62
C ALA A 83 -10.45 -13.13 -9.90
N ALA A 84 -11.21 -13.23 -10.99
CA ALA A 84 -10.69 -13.64 -12.30
C ALA A 84 -9.58 -12.69 -12.80
N ILE A 85 -9.70 -11.39 -12.53
CA ILE A 85 -8.66 -10.40 -12.87
C ILE A 85 -7.42 -10.65 -12.02
N ALA A 86 -7.59 -10.94 -10.74
CA ALA A 86 -6.49 -11.20 -9.82
C ALA A 86 -5.67 -12.46 -10.18
N GLU A 87 -6.34 -13.47 -10.73
CA GLU A 87 -5.75 -14.73 -11.22
C GLU A 87 -5.10 -14.59 -12.61
N MET A 88 -5.33 -13.49 -13.34
CA MET A 88 -4.71 -13.29 -14.65
C MET A 88 -3.19 -13.19 -14.55
N PRO A 89 -2.45 -13.71 -15.55
CA PRO A 89 -1.02 -13.53 -15.67
C PRO A 89 -0.64 -12.05 -15.56
N PRO A 90 0.41 -11.69 -14.79
CA PRO A 90 0.79 -10.30 -14.58
C PRO A 90 1.03 -9.50 -15.86
N LYS A 91 1.57 -10.15 -16.91
CA LYS A 91 1.80 -9.52 -18.20
C LYS A 91 0.50 -9.11 -18.89
N LEU A 92 -0.49 -10.00 -18.91
CA LEU A 92 -1.81 -9.73 -19.52
C LEU A 92 -2.54 -8.61 -18.79
N ARG A 93 -2.48 -8.58 -17.45
CA ARG A 93 -3.05 -7.47 -16.67
C ARG A 93 -2.43 -6.13 -16.99
N LEU A 94 -1.11 -6.10 -17.14
CA LEU A 94 -0.37 -4.89 -17.47
C LEU A 94 -0.81 -4.34 -18.83
N GLU A 95 -0.87 -5.21 -19.84
CA GLU A 95 -1.33 -4.85 -21.18
C GLU A 95 -2.79 -4.33 -21.17
N LEU A 96 -3.70 -5.00 -20.44
CA LEU A 96 -5.09 -4.54 -20.33
C LEU A 96 -5.21 -3.20 -19.60
N ALA A 97 -4.41 -2.96 -18.55
CA ALA A 97 -4.39 -1.70 -17.84
C ALA A 97 -3.82 -0.56 -18.70
N GLU A 98 -2.78 -0.83 -19.49
CA GLU A 98 -2.24 0.12 -20.48
C GLU A 98 -3.27 0.50 -21.56
N LEU A 99 -4.16 -0.43 -21.90
CA LEU A 99 -5.28 -0.19 -22.83
C LEU A 99 -6.53 0.42 -22.17
N GLY A 100 -6.52 0.66 -20.85
CA GLY A 100 -7.65 1.23 -20.12
C GLY A 100 -8.86 0.29 -19.98
N LEU A 101 -8.62 -1.02 -20.02
CA LEU A 101 -9.66 -2.06 -19.92
C LEU A 101 -9.82 -2.64 -18.49
N LEU A 102 -9.17 -2.02 -17.50
CA LEU A 102 -9.15 -2.43 -16.09
C LEU A 102 -9.36 -1.25 -15.14
#